data_AF-A0A2G8Y341-F1
#
_entry.id   AF-A0A2G8Y341-F1
#
_cell.length_a   1.000
_cell.length_b   1.000
_cell.length_c   1.000
_cell.angle_alpha   90.00
_cell.angle_beta   90.00
_cell.angle_gamma   90.00
#
_symmetry.space_group_name_H-M   'P 1'
#
loop_
_entity.id
_entity.type
_entity.pdbx_description
1 polymer ?
#
loop_
_entity_poly.entity_id
_entity_poly.type
_entity_poly.pdbx_seq_one_letter_code
_entity_poly.pdbx_strand_id
1 'polypeptide(L)'
;MSNQASSACLRCAGPLTVDMFHAASQTVIEVCPSFQFYANSVQFTALSKRRHQLLLSMGFKLVLVPHQRWGSLQTEEEKKKLLFSLLPPSVLHSALNASDV
;
A
#
# COMPACT_ATOMS: atom_id res chain seq x y z
N MET A 1 -10.28 -14.64 -26.19
CA MET A 1 -10.82 -13.68 -25.21
C MET A 1 -9.74 -13.41 -24.18
N SER A 2 -8.91 -12.41 -24.48
CA SER A 2 -7.68 -12.08 -23.74
C SER A 2 -7.96 -11.01 -22.69
N ASN A 3 -8.05 -11.43 -21.42
CA ASN A 3 -8.00 -10.51 -20.27
C ASN A 3 -6.56 -10.02 -20.09
N GLN A 4 -6.19 -9.02 -20.88
CA GLN A 4 -4.87 -8.39 -20.86
C GLN A 4 -5.01 -6.98 -20.26
N ALA A 5 -5.40 -6.90 -18.98
CA ALA A 5 -5.54 -5.61 -18.29
C ALA A 5 -4.94 -5.57 -16.87
N SER A 6 -4.22 -6.59 -16.41
CA SER A 6 -3.70 -6.60 -15.02
C SER A 6 -2.29 -7.17 -14.84
N SER A 7 -1.43 -7.11 -15.87
CA SER A 7 -0.04 -7.58 -15.76
C SER A 7 1.02 -6.50 -16.00
N ALA A 8 0.61 -5.28 -16.38
CA ALA A 8 1.53 -4.18 -16.69
C ALA A 8 1.97 -3.38 -15.45
N CYS A 9 1.10 -3.24 -14.43
CA CYS A 9 1.44 -2.51 -13.20
C CYS A 9 2.36 -3.32 -12.26
N LEU A 10 2.40 -4.64 -12.42
CA LEU A 10 3.10 -5.56 -11.49
C LEU A 10 4.63 -5.65 -11.66
N ARG A 11 5.25 -4.98 -12.64
CA ARG A 11 6.68 -5.16 -12.95
C ARG A 11 7.60 -4.00 -12.57
N CYS A 12 7.11 -3.00 -11.83
CA CYS A 12 7.97 -1.88 -11.42
C CYS A 12 8.98 -2.30 -10.33
N ALA A 13 8.63 -3.26 -9.47
CA ALA A 13 9.46 -3.74 -8.36
C ALA A 13 10.15 -5.10 -8.62
N GLY A 14 10.42 -5.44 -9.89
CA GLY A 14 11.04 -6.71 -10.27
C GLY A 14 10.10 -7.91 -9.99
N PRO A 15 10.54 -8.95 -9.26
CA PRO A 15 9.69 -10.11 -8.93
C PRO A 15 8.68 -9.83 -7.81
N LEU A 16 8.72 -8.64 -7.18
CA LEU A 16 7.85 -8.31 -6.06
C LEU A 16 6.49 -7.82 -6.57
N THR A 17 5.45 -8.56 -6.22
CA THR A 17 4.06 -8.13 -6.42
C THR A 17 3.68 -7.13 -5.35
N VAL A 18 3.14 -5.97 -5.72
CA VAL A 18 2.66 -4.93 -4.77
C VAL A 18 1.15 -4.80 -4.86
N ASP A 19 0.48 -4.40 -3.77
CA ASP A 19 -0.99 -4.33 -3.74
C ASP A 19 -1.51 -3.17 -4.60
N MET A 20 -1.03 -1.96 -4.34
CA MET A 20 -1.36 -0.78 -5.12
C MET A 20 -0.12 0.06 -5.40
N PHE A 21 -0.01 0.59 -6.62
CA PHE A 21 1.10 1.44 -7.03
C PHE A 21 0.59 2.71 -7.68
N HIS A 22 1.03 3.85 -7.16
CA HIS A 22 0.81 5.17 -7.73
C HIS A 22 2.08 5.61 -8.46
N ALA A 23 2.05 5.51 -9.79
CA ALA A 23 3.21 5.76 -10.65
C ALA A 23 3.75 7.19 -10.55
N ALA A 24 2.87 8.19 -10.49
CA ALA A 24 3.27 9.61 -10.50
C ALA A 24 4.10 10.02 -9.28
N SER A 25 3.85 9.43 -8.11
CA SER A 25 4.63 9.70 -6.89
C SER A 25 5.60 8.59 -6.52
N GLN A 26 5.68 7.53 -7.34
CA GLN A 26 6.37 6.27 -7.05
C GLN A 26 6.01 5.71 -5.67
N THR A 27 4.73 5.84 -5.28
CA THR A 27 4.24 5.37 -3.97
C THR A 27 3.59 4.02 -4.11
N VAL A 28 4.10 3.06 -3.36
CA VAL A 28 3.48 1.75 -3.15
C VAL A 28 2.66 1.81 -1.87
N ILE A 29 1.40 1.38 -1.96
CA ILE A 29 0.51 1.24 -0.81
C ILE A 29 0.34 -0.26 -0.58
N GLU A 30 0.76 -0.75 0.59
CA GLU A 30 0.66 -2.16 0.96
C GLU A 30 -0.34 -2.34 2.12
N VAL A 31 -1.20 -3.33 1.97
CA VAL A 31 -2.04 -3.84 3.05
C VAL A 31 -1.21 -4.87 3.80
N CYS A 32 -1.06 -4.67 5.11
CA CYS A 32 -0.26 -5.56 5.94
C CYS A 32 -1.18 -6.53 6.72
N PRO A 33 -1.43 -7.75 6.23
CA PRO A 33 -2.23 -8.78 6.90
C PRO A 33 -1.55 -9.33 8.16
N SER A 34 -2.29 -10.08 8.98
CA SER A 34 -1.85 -10.60 10.27
C SER A 34 -0.58 -11.43 10.23
N PHE A 35 -0.40 -12.25 9.19
CA PHE A 35 0.80 -13.08 9.05
C PHE A 35 2.11 -12.30 8.84
N GLN A 36 2.03 -11.00 8.50
CA GLN A 36 3.21 -10.15 8.38
C GLN A 36 3.76 -9.67 9.73
N PHE A 37 3.04 -9.94 10.82
CA PHE A 37 3.41 -9.56 12.19
C PHE A 37 3.75 -10.80 13.01
N TYR A 38 4.58 -10.60 14.04
CA TYR A 38 4.74 -11.64 15.06
C TYR A 38 3.43 -11.82 15.83
N ALA A 39 3.19 -13.06 16.29
CA ALA A 39 1.99 -13.38 17.06
C ALA A 39 1.84 -12.44 18.27
N ASN A 40 0.63 -11.92 18.49
CA ASN A 40 0.29 -10.99 19.57
C ASN A 40 1.18 -9.72 19.62
N SER A 41 1.72 -9.30 18.47
CA SER A 41 2.60 -8.15 18.37
C SER A 41 2.18 -7.21 17.24
N VAL A 42 2.53 -5.93 17.41
CA VAL A 42 2.46 -4.90 16.36
C VAL A 42 3.76 -4.82 15.55
N GLN A 43 4.74 -5.67 15.86
CA GLN A 43 6.01 -5.71 15.17
C GLN A 43 5.94 -6.61 13.93
N PHE A 44 6.39 -6.07 12.80
CA PHE A 44 6.60 -6.84 11.58
C PHE A 44 7.62 -7.96 11.76
N THR A 45 7.37 -9.09 11.10
CA THR A 45 8.34 -10.18 10.98
C THR A 45 9.62 -9.71 10.30
N ALA A 46 10.73 -10.44 10.50
CA ALA A 46 11.99 -10.15 9.82
C ALA A 46 11.83 -10.15 8.29
N LEU A 47 11.03 -11.08 7.75
CA LEU A 47 10.74 -11.17 6.33
C LEU A 47 10.00 -9.93 5.80
N SER A 48 8.92 -9.52 6.46
CA SER A 48 8.15 -8.33 6.08
C SER A 48 9.00 -7.06 6.16
N LYS A 49 9.80 -6.91 7.23
CA LYS A 49 10.75 -5.78 7.34
C LYS A 49 11.74 -5.77 6.18
N ARG A 50 12.30 -6.93 5.81
CA ARG A 50 13.27 -7.02 4.72
C ARG A 50 12.64 -6.68 3.37
N ARG A 51 11.42 -7.12 3.13
CA ARG A 51 10.64 -6.74 1.94
C ARG A 51 10.44 -5.23 1.86
N HIS A 52 9.98 -4.59 2.93
CA HIS A 52 9.79 -3.13 2.94
C HIS A 52 11.10 -2.38 2.72
N GLN A 53 12.20 -2.81 3.34
CA GLN A 53 13.53 -2.25 3.12
C GLN A 53 13.97 -2.38 1.65
N LEU A 54 13.67 -3.51 1.00
CA LEU A 54 14.00 -3.72 -0.40
C LEU A 54 13.23 -2.74 -1.30
N LEU A 55 11.92 -2.59 -1.09
CA LEU A 55 11.10 -1.63 -1.84
C LEU A 55 11.58 -0.18 -1.65
N LEU A 56 11.94 0.21 -0.42
CA LEU A 56 12.54 1.52 -0.15
C LEU A 56 13.89 1.68 -0.87
N SER A 57 14.72 0.64 -0.88
CA SER A 57 16.03 0.66 -1.55
C SER A 57 15.92 0.74 -3.08
N MET A 58 14.80 0.29 -3.64
CA MET A 58 14.47 0.45 -5.07
C MET A 58 13.98 1.87 -5.43
N GLY A 59 13.80 2.76 -4.45
CA GLY A 59 13.37 4.14 -4.65
C GLY A 59 11.86 4.37 -4.49
N PHE A 60 11.09 3.34 -4.10
CA PHE A 60 9.66 3.51 -3.85
C PHE A 60 9.40 4.17 -2.50
N LYS A 61 8.32 4.96 -2.44
CA LYS A 61 7.73 5.41 -1.16
C LYS A 61 6.75 4.36 -0.69
N LEU A 62 6.78 4.01 0.60
CA LEU A 62 5.86 3.02 1.16
C LEU A 62 4.82 3.66 2.05
N VAL A 63 3.56 3.28 1.82
CA VAL A 63 2.44 3.50 2.74
C VAL A 63 1.97 2.14 3.20
N LEU A 64 2.19 1.84 4.48
CA LEU A 64 1.81 0.57 5.08
C LEU A 64 0.49 0.74 5.82
N VAL A 65 -0.47 -0.14 5.57
CA VAL A 65 -1.78 -0.16 6.25
C VAL A 65 -1.86 -1.43 7.12
N PRO A 66 -1.55 -1.35 8.43
CA PRO A 66 -1.60 -2.48 9.34
C PRO A 66 -3.02 -3.02 9.54
N HIS A 67 -3.22 -4.33 9.43
CA HIS A 67 -4.54 -4.93 9.66
C HIS A 67 -5.08 -4.66 11.06
N GLN A 68 -4.22 -4.54 12.09
CA GLN A 68 -4.67 -4.26 13.46
C GLN A 68 -5.36 -2.89 13.53
N ARG A 69 -4.76 -1.89 12.89
CA ARG A 69 -5.27 -0.51 12.87
C ARG A 69 -6.45 -0.36 11.91
N TRP A 70 -6.47 -1.11 10.81
CA TRP A 70 -7.59 -1.14 9.88
C TRP A 70 -8.82 -1.82 10.50
N GLY A 71 -8.62 -2.98 11.15
CA GLY A 71 -9.68 -3.77 11.75
C GLY A 71 -10.25 -3.17 13.04
N SER A 72 -9.55 -2.25 13.69
CA SER A 72 -10.09 -1.52 14.85
C SER A 72 -11.11 -0.44 14.48
N LEU A 73 -11.15 -0.01 13.21
CA LEU A 73 -12.07 1.03 12.74
C LEU A 73 -13.41 0.40 12.34
N GLN A 74 -14.49 0.99 12.83
CA GLN A 74 -15.84 0.43 12.67
C GLN A 74 -16.56 1.04 11.47
N THR A 75 -16.31 2.32 11.18
CA THR A 75 -17.01 3.05 10.12
C THR A 75 -16.13 3.23 8.88
N GLU A 76 -16.77 3.31 7.72
CA GLU A 76 -16.07 3.59 6.46
C GLU A 76 -15.49 5.01 6.44
N GLU A 77 -16.12 5.96 7.13
CA GLU A 77 -15.62 7.32 7.33
C GLU A 77 -14.30 7.33 8.12
N GLU A 78 -14.18 6.51 9.16
CA GLU A 78 -12.94 6.35 9.92
C GLU A 78 -11.83 5.73 9.06
N LYS A 79 -12.15 4.69 8.30
CA LYS A 79 -11.21 4.05 7.36
C LYS A 79 -10.74 5.03 6.30
N LYS A 80 -11.65 5.83 5.76
CA LYS A 80 -11.33 6.93 4.85
C LYS A 80 -10.38 7.91 5.52
N LYS A 81 -10.71 8.44 6.70
CA LYS A 81 -9.83 9.38 7.43
C LYS A 81 -8.44 8.79 7.67
N LEU A 82 -8.35 7.51 8.03
CA LEU A 82 -7.07 6.83 8.19
C LEU A 82 -6.27 6.82 6.88
N LEU A 83 -6.87 6.42 5.76
CA LEU A 83 -6.20 6.43 4.46
C LEU A 83 -5.74 7.84 4.08
N PHE A 84 -6.61 8.84 4.23
CA PHE A 84 -6.26 10.23 3.95
C PHE A 84 -5.10 10.73 4.84
N SER A 85 -4.98 10.24 6.07
CA SER A 85 -3.85 10.59 6.94
C SER A 85 -2.53 9.90 6.55
N LEU A 86 -2.59 8.73 5.93
CA LEU A 86 -1.42 7.91 5.57
C LEU A 86 -0.89 8.22 4.17
N LEU A 87 -1.79 8.61 3.25
CA LEU A 87 -1.44 8.88 1.87
C LEU A 87 -0.74 10.23 1.73
N PRO A 88 0.35 10.30 0.93
CA PRO A 88 1.01 11.57 0.69
C PRO A 88 0.11 12.50 -0.14
N PRO A 89 0.22 13.84 0.04
CA PRO A 89 -0.63 14.81 -0.66
C PRO A 89 -0.63 14.63 -2.19
N SER A 90 0.50 14.24 -2.77
CA SER A 90 0.63 13.96 -4.20
C SER A 90 -0.30 12.85 -4.70
N VAL A 91 -0.52 11.80 -3.90
CA VAL A 91 -1.46 10.72 -4.23
C VAL A 91 -2.90 11.22 -4.05
N LEU A 92 -3.17 12.00 -2.99
CA LEU A 92 -4.50 12.54 -2.71
C LEU A 92 -4.98 13.49 -3.81
N HIS A 93 -4.14 14.43 -4.25
CA HIS A 93 -4.47 15.34 -5.34
C HIS A 93 -4.74 14.58 -6.65
N SER A 94 -3.94 13.56 -6.96
CA SER A 94 -4.20 12.73 -8.14
C SER A 94 -5.52 11.96 -8.05
N ALA A 95 -5.86 11.43 -6.86
CA ALA A 95 -7.10 10.68 -6.67
C ALA A 95 -8.35 11.58 -6.73
N LEU A 96 -8.28 12.80 -6.20
CA LEU A 96 -9.38 13.76 -6.22
C LEU A 96 -9.60 14.35 -7.61
N ASN A 97 -8.54 14.60 -8.37
CA ASN A 97 -8.66 15.09 -9.75
C ASN A 97 -9.18 14.00 -10.71
N ALA A 98 -9.03 12.72 -10.37
CA ALA A 98 -9.56 11.61 -11.16
C ALA A 98 -11.08 11.40 -10.98
N SER A 99 -11.69 11.97 -9.94
CA SER A 99 -13.14 11.92 -9.70
C SER A 99 -13.94 13.02 -10.40
N ASP A 100 -13.26 13.97 -11.06
CA ASP A 100 -13.88 15.09 -11.80
C ASP A 100 -14.02 14.81 -13.31
N VAL A 101 -13.82 13.55 -13.76
CA VAL A 101 -13.98 13.10 -15.16
C VAL A 101 -14.98 11.95 -15.23
#